data_AF-M1P3H6-F1
#
_entry.id   AF-M1P3H6-F1
#
_cell.length_a   1.000
_cell.length_b   1.000
_cell.length_c   1.000
_cell.angle_alpha   90.00
_cell.angle_beta   90.00
_cell.angle_gamma   90.00
#
_symmetry.space_group_name_H-M   'P 1'
#
loop_
_entity.id
_entity.type
_entity.pdbx_description
1 polymer ?
#
loop_
_entity_poly.entity_id
_entity_poly.type
_entity_poly.pdbx_seq_one_letter_code
_entity_poly.pdbx_strand_id
1 'polypeptide(L)'
;MILAAGRGKRTGFSQNGPKQYRLLGREPVICYSVRCFLQNPAITTVLLVIHPDDRQICENAVANFKERLIIVEGGATRQMSTLYGLRALKNIKPDYVHIHDGARPFIENKLLEQIHIALNHKEGILPALAVSDTLKYVNNTHRVLKTIPRTDLYSAQTPQCFPFELILAAHEKAAQSHKQDFTDDSAIAEWFGIPMRIIHGTSDNIKITRPEDFETAHSYLQKKTQIFPDIRTGNGYDVHSFEDGDHVILCGIKIPFHKKLKGHSDADVALHALTDAILATQGAGDIGTYFPPSDPQWKNASSKIFLRHALGIIKQAGGRIANIDITLIAEKPKIVPYRNIMTENLMNLLTISADRISIKATTNEQLGFIGRGEGIAALATATIVYPGEIPA
;
A
#
# COMPACT_ATOMS: atom_id res chain seq x y z
N MET A 1 13.82 -14.44 -8.63
CA MET A 1 12.85 -15.26 -9.38
C MET A 1 11.68 -15.63 -8.47
N ILE A 2 10.45 -15.39 -8.94
CA ILE A 2 9.22 -15.78 -8.24
C ILE A 2 8.51 -16.84 -9.09
N LEU A 3 8.23 -18.00 -8.52
CA LEU A 3 7.62 -19.15 -9.19
C LEU A 3 6.10 -19.15 -8.99
N ALA A 4 5.36 -18.97 -10.08
CA ALA A 4 3.91 -18.86 -10.16
C ALA A 4 3.31 -19.76 -11.26
N ALA A 5 4.05 -20.78 -11.74
CA ALA A 5 3.61 -21.70 -12.79
C ALA A 5 2.79 -22.90 -12.28
N GLY A 6 2.61 -23.05 -10.97
CA GLY A 6 1.89 -24.18 -10.38
C GLY A 6 0.38 -24.09 -10.59
N ARG A 7 -0.24 -25.17 -11.07
CA ARG A 7 -1.72 -25.29 -11.24
C ARG A 7 -2.49 -25.69 -9.98
N GLY A 8 -1.83 -25.94 -8.84
CA GLY A 8 -2.52 -26.19 -7.58
C GLY A 8 -3.36 -27.48 -7.53
N LYS A 9 -2.90 -28.60 -8.11
CA LYS A 9 -3.64 -29.89 -8.12
C LYS A 9 -4.17 -30.37 -6.74
N ARG A 10 -3.59 -29.89 -5.63
CA ARG A 10 -3.96 -30.25 -4.24
C ARG A 10 -5.08 -29.38 -3.64
N THR A 11 -5.45 -28.26 -4.27
CA THR A 11 -6.54 -27.38 -3.78
C THR A 11 -7.90 -27.72 -4.40
N GLY A 12 -7.98 -28.80 -5.19
CA GLY A 12 -8.98 -28.89 -6.25
C GLY A 12 -8.77 -27.77 -7.27
N PHE A 13 -9.31 -27.93 -8.47
CA PHE A 13 -9.59 -26.74 -9.28
C PHE A 13 -10.60 -25.91 -8.49
N SER A 14 -10.14 -24.94 -7.70
CA SER A 14 -11.08 -23.98 -7.12
C SER A 14 -11.72 -23.25 -8.29
N GLN A 15 -13.05 -23.11 -8.28
CA GLN A 15 -13.81 -22.32 -9.26
C GLN A 15 -13.24 -20.89 -9.44
N ASN A 16 -12.40 -20.44 -8.50
CA ASN A 16 -11.79 -19.11 -8.41
C ASN A 16 -10.38 -18.98 -9.02
N GLY A 17 -9.93 -19.93 -9.85
CA GLY A 17 -8.65 -19.85 -10.57
C GLY A 17 -7.38 -20.16 -9.74
N PRO A 18 -6.18 -19.96 -10.30
CA PRO A 18 -4.91 -20.30 -9.63
C PRO A 18 -4.67 -19.48 -8.36
N LYS A 19 -4.22 -20.13 -7.29
CA LYS A 19 -4.07 -19.52 -5.95
C LYS A 19 -3.21 -18.25 -5.89
N GLN A 20 -2.16 -18.17 -6.71
CA GLN A 20 -1.27 -17.01 -6.80
C GLN A 20 -1.97 -15.75 -7.32
N TYR A 21 -3.07 -15.89 -8.07
CA TYR A 21 -3.83 -14.75 -8.60
C TYR A 21 -5.12 -14.47 -7.84
N ARG A 22 -5.48 -15.32 -6.86
CA ARG A 22 -6.63 -15.06 -5.98
C ARG A 22 -6.36 -13.85 -5.08
N LEU A 23 -7.42 -13.11 -4.78
CA LEU A 23 -7.35 -11.99 -3.85
C LEU A 23 -7.07 -12.47 -2.43
N LEU A 24 -6.15 -11.77 -1.78
CA LEU A 24 -5.91 -11.81 -0.35
C LEU A 24 -6.09 -10.38 0.13
N GLY A 25 -7.17 -10.09 0.85
CA GLY A 25 -7.58 -8.69 1.08
C GLY A 25 -7.97 -8.00 -0.24
N ARG A 26 -7.26 -6.93 -0.62
CA ARG A 26 -7.58 -6.11 -1.81
C ARG A 26 -6.70 -6.39 -3.03
N GLU A 27 -5.71 -7.27 -2.91
CA GLU A 27 -4.73 -7.51 -3.99
C GLU A 27 -4.50 -9.01 -4.21
N PRO A 28 -4.08 -9.43 -5.43
CA PRO A 28 -3.69 -10.80 -5.69
C PRO A 28 -2.51 -11.25 -4.80
N VAL A 29 -2.52 -12.52 -4.37
CA VAL A 29 -1.45 -13.13 -3.54
C VAL A 29 -0.05 -12.83 -4.08
N ILE A 30 0.16 -12.96 -5.39
CA ILE A 30 1.45 -12.76 -6.04
C ILE A 30 2.00 -11.33 -5.88
N CYS A 31 1.12 -10.32 -5.76
CA CYS A 31 1.49 -8.92 -5.65
C CYS A 31 2.25 -8.62 -4.37
N TYR A 32 1.92 -9.32 -3.28
CA TYR A 32 2.62 -9.17 -2.01
C TYR A 32 4.09 -9.60 -2.12
N SER A 33 4.34 -10.76 -2.73
CA SER A 33 5.70 -11.25 -2.98
C SER A 33 6.45 -10.33 -3.94
N VAL A 34 5.86 -9.99 -5.09
CA VAL A 34 6.45 -9.08 -6.09
C VAL A 34 6.85 -7.74 -5.46
N ARG A 35 5.95 -7.12 -4.68
CA ARG A 35 6.22 -5.86 -4.01
C ARG A 35 7.41 -5.94 -3.06
N CYS A 36 7.48 -6.98 -2.24
CA CYS A 36 8.58 -7.15 -1.29
C CYS A 36 9.93 -7.21 -2.02
N PHE A 37 10.05 -8.02 -3.08
CA PHE A 37 11.30 -8.10 -3.85
C PHE A 37 11.63 -6.80 -4.59
N LEU A 38 10.64 -6.12 -5.19
CA LEU A 38 10.86 -4.85 -5.90
C LEU A 38 11.23 -3.68 -4.99
N GLN A 39 10.92 -3.75 -3.70
CA GLN A 39 11.25 -2.72 -2.71
C GLN A 39 12.63 -2.93 -2.08
N ASN A 40 13.24 -4.10 -2.27
CA ASN A 40 14.55 -4.39 -1.70
C ASN A 40 15.67 -3.80 -2.58
N PRO A 41 16.54 -2.93 -2.05
CA PRO A 41 17.58 -2.28 -2.84
C PRO A 41 18.66 -3.24 -3.36
N ALA A 42 18.83 -4.42 -2.75
CA ALA A 42 19.78 -5.43 -3.21
C ALA A 42 19.25 -6.27 -4.39
N ILE A 43 17.97 -6.16 -4.74
CA ILE A 43 17.35 -6.91 -5.83
C ILE A 43 17.35 -6.07 -7.10
N THR A 44 18.21 -6.42 -8.04
CA THR A 44 18.38 -5.70 -9.32
C THR A 44 17.36 -6.10 -10.38
N THR A 45 16.82 -7.31 -10.31
CA THR A 45 15.89 -7.85 -11.32
C THR A 45 14.90 -8.80 -10.67
N VAL A 46 13.61 -8.61 -11.00
CA VAL A 46 12.55 -9.53 -10.61
C VAL A 46 11.98 -10.22 -11.84
N LEU A 47 12.20 -11.54 -11.90
CA LEU A 47 11.64 -12.42 -12.91
C LEU A 47 10.52 -13.26 -12.32
N LEU A 48 9.36 -13.25 -12.97
CA LEU A 48 8.15 -13.99 -12.61
C LEU A 48 7.96 -15.15 -13.61
N VAL A 49 7.96 -16.38 -13.11
CA VAL A 49 7.73 -17.58 -13.93
C VAL A 49 6.27 -18.01 -13.80
N ILE A 50 5.52 -17.98 -14.89
CA ILE A 50 4.07 -18.23 -14.91
C ILE A 50 3.73 -19.53 -15.65
N HIS A 51 2.49 -20.00 -15.52
CA HIS A 51 2.03 -21.06 -16.41
C HIS A 51 1.77 -20.47 -17.80
N PRO A 52 2.04 -21.20 -18.92
CA PRO A 52 1.77 -20.73 -20.27
C PRO A 52 0.36 -20.13 -20.44
N ASP A 53 -0.70 -20.83 -20.03
CA ASP A 53 -2.08 -20.31 -20.17
C ASP A 53 -2.46 -19.21 -19.16
N ASP A 54 -1.55 -18.75 -18.28
CA ASP A 54 -1.83 -17.73 -17.26
C ASP A 54 -1.34 -16.32 -17.64
N ARG A 55 -0.87 -16.10 -18.88
CA ARG A 55 -0.28 -14.81 -19.29
C ARG A 55 -1.21 -13.62 -19.01
N GLN A 56 -2.46 -13.70 -19.47
CA GLN A 56 -3.41 -12.59 -19.33
C GLN A 56 -3.78 -12.32 -17.86
N ILE A 57 -4.10 -13.36 -17.09
CA ILE A 57 -4.47 -13.20 -15.67
C ILE A 57 -3.28 -12.68 -14.85
N CYS A 58 -2.06 -13.11 -15.18
CA CYS A 58 -0.85 -12.58 -14.56
C CYS A 58 -0.70 -11.09 -14.84
N GLU A 59 -0.74 -10.67 -16.10
CA GLU A 59 -0.56 -9.26 -16.46
C GLU A 59 -1.60 -8.36 -15.80
N ASN A 60 -2.85 -8.82 -15.70
CA ASN A 60 -3.90 -8.11 -14.98
C ASN A 60 -3.58 -8.02 -13.48
N ALA A 61 -3.12 -9.12 -12.87
CA ALA A 61 -2.78 -9.16 -11.45
C ALA A 61 -1.62 -8.22 -11.10
N VAL A 62 -0.56 -8.20 -11.91
CA VAL A 62 0.65 -7.41 -11.67
C VAL A 62 0.73 -6.12 -12.49
N ALA A 63 -0.41 -5.57 -12.94
CA ALA A 63 -0.45 -4.40 -13.82
C ALA A 63 0.39 -3.21 -13.31
N ASN A 64 0.35 -2.95 -12.00
CA ASN A 64 1.13 -1.87 -11.34
C ASN A 64 2.65 -2.12 -11.32
N PHE A 65 3.10 -3.31 -11.67
CA PHE A 65 4.50 -3.73 -11.63
C PHE A 65 5.04 -4.11 -13.01
N LYS A 66 4.19 -4.19 -14.04
CA LYS A 66 4.50 -4.82 -15.34
C LYS A 66 5.84 -4.37 -15.94
N GLU A 67 6.10 -3.07 -15.98
CA GLU A 67 7.33 -2.50 -16.56
C GLU A 67 8.62 -2.84 -15.77
N ARG A 68 8.50 -3.35 -14.54
CA ARG A 68 9.62 -3.73 -13.67
C ARG A 68 9.81 -5.24 -13.56
N LEU A 69 9.07 -6.02 -14.35
CA LEU A 69 9.06 -7.47 -14.28
C LEU A 69 9.44 -8.10 -15.60
N ILE A 70 10.28 -9.14 -15.52
CA ILE A 70 10.49 -10.07 -16.63
C ILE A 70 9.51 -11.23 -16.43
N ILE A 71 8.61 -11.46 -17.38
CA ILE A 71 7.63 -12.56 -17.31
C ILE A 71 8.07 -13.68 -18.26
N VAL A 72 8.23 -14.89 -17.72
CA VAL A 72 8.67 -16.08 -18.46
C VAL A 72 7.68 -17.21 -18.25
N GLU A 73 7.43 -18.00 -19.29
CA GLU A 73 6.59 -19.19 -19.21
C GLU A 73 7.37 -20.36 -18.59
N GLY A 74 6.73 -21.04 -17.66
CA GLY A 74 7.25 -22.21 -16.95
C GLY A 74 7.00 -23.52 -17.69
N GLY A 75 7.54 -24.60 -17.13
CA GLY A 75 7.36 -25.96 -17.64
C GLY A 75 6.32 -26.78 -16.87
N ALA A 76 6.21 -28.07 -17.22
CA ALA A 76 5.24 -29.00 -16.63
C ALA A 76 5.46 -29.28 -15.13
N THR A 77 6.67 -29.08 -14.63
CA THR A 77 7.04 -29.31 -13.22
C THR A 77 7.65 -28.05 -12.61
N ARG A 78 7.64 -27.94 -11.28
CA ARG A 78 8.30 -26.83 -10.56
C ARG A 78 9.78 -26.72 -10.93
N GLN A 79 10.46 -27.86 -11.04
CA GLN A 79 11.87 -27.94 -11.42
C GLN A 79 12.11 -27.40 -12.84
N MET A 80 11.28 -27.76 -13.81
CA MET A 80 11.38 -27.26 -15.19
C MET A 80 11.10 -25.76 -15.27
N SER A 81 10.08 -25.29 -14.56
CA SER A 81 9.78 -23.84 -14.46
C SER A 81 10.95 -23.06 -13.88
N THR A 82 11.63 -23.62 -12.87
CA THR A 82 12.83 -22.99 -12.29
C THR A 82 13.96 -22.94 -13.30
N LEU A 83 14.24 -24.05 -14.01
CA LEU A 83 15.27 -24.07 -15.06
C LEU A 83 14.99 -23.05 -16.17
N TYR A 84 13.74 -22.90 -16.62
CA TYR A 84 13.38 -21.93 -17.67
C TYR A 84 13.59 -20.50 -17.21
N GLY A 85 13.23 -20.17 -15.97
CA GLY A 85 13.53 -18.86 -15.40
C GLY A 85 15.03 -18.61 -15.23
N LEU A 86 15.81 -19.62 -14.81
CA LEU A 86 17.27 -19.49 -14.70
C LEU A 86 17.92 -19.26 -16.07
N ARG A 87 17.47 -19.99 -17.12
CA ARG A 87 17.93 -19.78 -18.51
C ARG A 87 17.62 -18.37 -19.01
N ALA A 88 16.45 -17.82 -18.67
CA ALA A 88 16.09 -16.46 -19.04
C ALA A 88 16.96 -15.39 -18.37
N LEU A 89 17.56 -15.69 -17.21
CA LEU A 89 18.52 -14.81 -16.55
C LEU A 89 19.95 -14.91 -17.11
N LYS A 90 20.24 -15.84 -18.03
CA LYS A 90 21.60 -16.09 -18.54
C LYS A 90 22.26 -14.85 -19.15
N ASN A 91 21.48 -13.98 -19.81
CA ASN A 91 21.99 -12.75 -20.40
C ASN A 91 22.21 -11.63 -19.37
N ILE A 92 21.49 -11.67 -18.25
CA ILE A 92 21.63 -10.72 -17.15
C ILE A 92 22.79 -11.12 -16.25
N LYS A 93 23.00 -12.43 -16.08
CA LYS A 93 24.09 -13.06 -15.33
C LYS A 93 24.26 -12.45 -13.93
N PRO A 94 23.23 -12.49 -13.08
CA PRO A 94 23.34 -11.97 -11.72
C PRO A 94 24.34 -12.81 -10.91
N ASP A 95 24.97 -12.24 -9.89
CA ASP A 95 25.87 -12.99 -9.01
C ASP A 95 25.10 -14.07 -8.21
N TYR A 96 23.90 -13.72 -7.77
CA TYR A 96 23.03 -14.55 -6.95
C TYR A 96 21.60 -14.55 -7.46
N VAL A 97 20.88 -15.63 -7.20
CA VAL A 97 19.45 -15.74 -7.53
C VAL A 97 18.65 -16.22 -6.33
N HIS A 98 17.67 -15.40 -5.94
CA HIS A 98 16.62 -15.80 -5.01
C HIS A 98 15.52 -16.53 -5.77
N ILE A 99 15.19 -17.77 -5.38
CA ILE A 99 14.08 -18.55 -5.93
C ILE A 99 12.99 -18.63 -4.87
N HIS A 100 11.86 -17.97 -5.14
CA HIS A 100 10.75 -17.80 -4.20
C HIS A 100 9.46 -18.41 -4.73
N ASP A 101 8.65 -19.00 -3.84
CA ASP A 101 7.33 -19.50 -4.20
C ASP A 101 6.35 -18.31 -4.23
N GLY A 102 5.70 -18.03 -5.36
CA GLY A 102 4.72 -16.94 -5.48
C GLY A 102 3.44 -17.12 -4.65
N ALA A 103 3.32 -18.25 -3.93
CA ALA A 103 2.26 -18.52 -2.97
C ALA A 103 2.69 -18.27 -1.50
N ARG A 104 3.82 -17.59 -1.27
CA ARG A 104 4.28 -17.12 0.04
C ARG A 104 4.18 -15.59 0.11
N PRO A 105 2.98 -15.03 0.36
CA PRO A 105 2.77 -13.59 0.27
C PRO A 105 3.44 -12.78 1.38
N PHE A 106 3.81 -13.40 2.50
CA PHE A 106 4.28 -12.68 3.70
C PHE A 106 5.79 -12.70 3.89
N ILE A 107 6.55 -12.88 2.82
CA ILE A 107 7.99 -12.59 2.84
C ILE A 107 8.22 -11.12 3.21
N GLU A 108 9.27 -10.87 4.02
CA GLU A 108 9.65 -9.54 4.49
C GLU A 108 11.08 -9.18 4.05
N ASN A 109 11.33 -7.88 3.88
CA ASN A 109 12.66 -7.36 3.55
C ASN A 109 13.72 -7.77 4.57
N LYS A 110 13.36 -7.86 5.86
CA LYS A 110 14.25 -8.34 6.92
C LYS A 110 14.82 -9.74 6.63
N LEU A 111 14.00 -10.66 6.11
CA LEU A 111 14.49 -11.99 5.75
C LEU A 111 15.39 -11.95 4.51
N LEU A 112 15.09 -11.08 3.54
CA LEU A 112 15.95 -10.86 2.38
C LEU A 112 17.32 -10.29 2.76
N GLU A 113 17.36 -9.34 3.69
CA GLU A 113 18.58 -8.75 4.25
C GLU A 113 19.42 -9.80 4.99
N GLN A 114 18.78 -10.64 5.81
CA GLN A 114 19.48 -11.75 6.49
C GLN A 114 20.08 -12.75 5.51
N ILE A 115 19.37 -13.08 4.43
CA ILE A 115 19.93 -13.89 3.35
C ILE A 115 21.15 -13.19 2.77
N HIS A 116 21.02 -11.90 2.41
CA HIS A 116 22.09 -11.13 1.78
C HIS A 116 23.37 -11.08 2.64
N ILE A 117 23.23 -10.86 3.95
CA ILE A 117 24.35 -10.87 4.90
C ILE A 117 25.05 -12.24 4.94
N ALA A 118 24.31 -13.33 4.75
CA ALA A 118 24.86 -14.68 4.79
C ALA A 118 25.46 -15.16 3.45
N LEU A 119 25.23 -14.46 2.33
CA LEU A 119 25.66 -14.89 1.01
C LEU A 119 27.19 -14.99 0.89
N ASN A 120 27.63 -16.00 0.15
CA ASN A 120 28.98 -16.10 -0.37
C ASN A 120 28.98 -16.94 -1.65
N HIS A 121 30.11 -16.97 -2.36
CA HIS A 121 30.20 -17.62 -3.68
C HIS A 121 30.24 -19.17 -3.64
N LYS A 122 30.19 -19.80 -2.46
CA LYS A 122 30.45 -21.25 -2.32
C LYS A 122 29.25 -22.07 -1.85
N GLU A 123 28.26 -21.46 -1.24
CA GLU A 123 27.11 -22.17 -0.65
C GLU A 123 25.79 -21.48 -0.97
N GLY A 124 24.70 -22.25 -0.94
CA GLY A 124 23.34 -21.71 -0.99
C GLY A 124 22.80 -21.40 0.41
N ILE A 125 21.86 -20.48 0.50
CA ILE A 125 21.20 -20.06 1.73
C ILE A 125 19.74 -20.51 1.72
N LEU A 126 19.35 -21.23 2.78
CA LEU A 126 18.03 -21.79 2.97
C LEU A 126 17.40 -21.25 4.27
N PRO A 127 16.40 -20.37 4.20
CA PRO A 127 15.56 -20.09 5.34
C PRO A 127 14.81 -21.34 5.77
N ALA A 128 14.90 -21.71 7.04
CA ALA A 128 14.20 -22.87 7.56
C ALA A 128 13.74 -22.67 9.02
N LEU A 129 12.71 -23.41 9.42
CA LEU A 129 12.18 -23.43 10.79
C LEU A 129 12.43 -24.77 11.43
N ALA A 130 12.91 -24.81 12.67
CA ALA A 130 13.01 -26.05 13.42
C ALA A 130 11.63 -26.72 13.53
N VAL A 131 11.57 -28.03 13.33
CA VAL A 131 10.32 -28.79 13.45
C VAL A 131 9.90 -28.84 14.93
N SER A 132 8.78 -28.20 15.25
CA SER A 132 8.20 -28.21 16.59
C SER A 132 7.36 -29.45 16.86
N ASP A 133 6.66 -29.98 15.86
CA ASP A 133 5.71 -31.07 16.07
C ASP A 133 6.39 -32.45 16.08
N THR A 134 5.74 -33.42 16.72
CA THR A 134 6.20 -34.81 16.67
C THR A 134 5.92 -35.39 15.28
N LEU A 135 6.96 -35.81 14.56
CA LEU A 135 6.83 -36.40 13.24
C LEU A 135 6.57 -37.92 13.31
N LYS A 136 5.63 -38.40 12.51
CA LYS A 136 5.31 -39.83 12.35
C LYS A 136 5.55 -40.25 10.90
N TYR A 137 6.28 -41.34 10.71
CA TYR A 137 6.38 -42.02 9.42
C TYR A 137 5.22 -43.01 9.31
N VAL A 138 4.44 -42.92 8.24
CA VAL A 138 3.23 -43.72 8.01
C VAL A 138 3.34 -44.50 6.71
N ASN A 139 2.65 -45.63 6.62
CA ASN A 139 2.52 -46.38 5.36
C ASN A 139 1.34 -45.86 4.50
N ASN A 140 1.12 -46.51 3.36
CA ASN A 140 0.05 -46.16 2.40
C ASN A 140 -1.37 -46.36 2.97
N THR A 141 -1.54 -47.03 4.11
CA THR A 141 -2.82 -47.20 4.82
C THR A 141 -2.94 -46.26 6.03
N HIS A 142 -2.12 -45.21 6.09
CA HIS A 142 -2.07 -44.23 7.19
C HIS A 142 -1.76 -44.82 8.58
N ARG A 143 -1.17 -46.01 8.66
CA ARG A 143 -0.73 -46.61 9.93
C ARG A 143 0.64 -46.07 10.31
N VAL A 144 0.77 -45.63 11.56
CA VAL A 144 2.05 -45.19 12.13
C VAL A 144 3.03 -46.36 12.15
N LEU A 145 4.17 -46.20 11.48
CA LEU A 145 5.27 -47.15 11.45
C LEU A 145 6.34 -46.80 12.48
N LYS A 146 6.71 -45.52 12.57
CA LYS A 146 7.70 -45.03 13.56
C LYS A 146 7.55 -43.54 13.83
N THR A 147 8.06 -43.11 14.98
CA THR A 147 8.28 -41.69 15.29
C THR A 147 9.65 -41.28 14.77
N ILE A 148 9.73 -40.12 14.09
CA ILE A 148 11.01 -39.57 13.63
C ILE A 148 11.51 -38.57 14.68
N PRO A 149 12.77 -38.69 15.17
CA PRO A 149 13.37 -37.69 16.03
C PRO A 149 13.35 -36.32 15.34
N ARG A 150 12.76 -35.31 15.98
CA ARG A 150 12.65 -33.94 15.44
C ARG A 150 13.90 -33.09 15.68
N THR A 151 14.85 -33.56 16.49
CA THR A 151 16.15 -32.91 16.69
C THR A 151 16.85 -32.77 15.35
N ASP A 152 17.40 -31.58 15.08
CA ASP A 152 18.08 -31.23 13.83
C ASP A 152 17.22 -31.34 12.56
N LEU A 153 15.89 -31.46 12.69
CA LEU A 153 14.96 -31.42 11.55
C LEU A 153 14.39 -30.02 11.37
N TYR A 154 14.46 -29.53 10.14
CA TYR A 154 14.00 -28.21 9.75
C TYR A 154 13.03 -28.28 8.57
N SER A 155 12.03 -27.41 8.58
CA SER A 155 11.08 -27.19 7.49
C SER A 155 11.60 -26.08 6.58
N ALA A 156 11.95 -26.44 5.34
CA ALA A 156 12.43 -25.52 4.33
C ALA A 156 11.39 -24.45 3.96
N GLN A 157 11.84 -23.21 3.85
CA GLN A 157 11.09 -22.09 3.32
C GLN A 157 11.72 -21.55 2.04
N THR A 158 11.05 -20.59 1.40
CA THR A 158 11.62 -19.82 0.30
C THR A 158 11.49 -18.32 0.65
N PRO A 159 12.37 -17.43 0.14
CA PRO A 159 13.32 -17.64 -0.95
C PRO A 159 14.52 -18.51 -0.57
N GLN A 160 14.90 -19.40 -1.49
CA GLN A 160 16.18 -20.11 -1.45
C GLN A 160 17.16 -19.34 -2.33
N CYS A 161 18.36 -19.03 -1.85
CA CYS A 161 19.31 -18.20 -2.59
C CYS A 161 20.59 -18.97 -2.90
N PHE A 162 21.11 -18.79 -4.11
CA PHE A 162 22.27 -19.53 -4.60
C PHE A 162 23.17 -18.64 -5.46
N PRO A 163 24.49 -18.94 -5.54
CA PRO A 163 25.33 -18.44 -6.63
C PRO A 163 24.74 -18.87 -7.98
N PHE A 164 24.47 -17.90 -8.85
CA PHE A 164 23.66 -18.11 -10.06
C PHE A 164 24.22 -19.18 -10.98
N GLU A 165 25.52 -19.11 -11.30
CA GLU A 165 26.19 -20.05 -12.20
C GLU A 165 26.13 -21.49 -11.67
N LEU A 166 26.28 -21.68 -10.36
CA LEU A 166 26.25 -23.00 -9.74
C LEU A 166 24.85 -23.62 -9.80
N ILE A 167 23.82 -22.87 -9.42
CA ILE A 167 22.45 -23.40 -9.43
C ILE A 167 21.93 -23.62 -10.85
N LEU A 168 22.30 -22.75 -11.81
CA LEU A 168 21.99 -22.98 -13.22
C LEU A 168 22.62 -24.28 -13.73
N ALA A 169 23.92 -24.49 -13.45
CA ALA A 169 24.61 -25.73 -13.83
C ALA A 169 23.97 -26.97 -13.19
N ALA A 170 23.52 -26.87 -11.93
CA ALA A 170 22.84 -27.94 -11.23
C ALA A 170 21.50 -28.33 -11.89
N HIS A 171 20.67 -27.33 -12.23
CA HIS A 171 19.41 -27.57 -12.92
C HIS A 171 19.62 -28.11 -14.35
N GLU A 172 20.61 -27.61 -15.08
CA GLU A 172 20.96 -28.11 -16.42
C GLU A 172 21.38 -29.59 -16.36
N LYS A 173 22.26 -29.95 -15.42
CA LYS A 173 22.72 -31.34 -15.24
C LYS A 173 21.58 -32.25 -14.83
N ALA A 174 20.68 -31.81 -13.95
CA ALA A 174 19.51 -32.57 -13.55
C ALA A 174 18.58 -32.83 -14.75
N ALA A 175 18.36 -31.83 -15.60
CA ALA A 175 17.57 -31.97 -16.82
C ALA A 175 18.20 -32.93 -17.84
N GLN A 176 19.52 -32.83 -18.07
CA GLN A 176 20.27 -33.74 -18.93
C GLN A 176 20.26 -35.18 -18.42
N SER A 177 20.24 -35.36 -17.10
CA SER A 177 20.19 -36.68 -16.45
C SER A 177 18.76 -37.23 -16.31
N HIS A 178 17.76 -36.53 -16.87
CA HIS A 178 16.34 -36.84 -16.74
C HIS A 178 15.82 -37.02 -15.29
N LYS A 179 16.51 -36.43 -14.31
CA LYS A 179 16.16 -36.52 -12.90
C LYS A 179 15.19 -35.39 -12.54
N GLN A 180 13.95 -35.73 -12.21
CA GLN A 180 12.84 -34.77 -12.02
C GLN A 180 12.10 -34.90 -10.66
N ASP A 181 12.63 -35.69 -9.74
CA ASP A 181 12.00 -36.05 -8.46
C ASP A 181 12.36 -35.10 -7.30
N PHE A 182 13.03 -33.99 -7.58
CA PHE A 182 13.41 -33.02 -6.56
C PHE A 182 12.23 -32.17 -6.07
N THR A 183 12.14 -32.00 -4.76
CA THR A 183 11.02 -31.29 -4.12
C THR A 183 11.18 -29.78 -4.08
N ASP A 184 12.42 -29.30 -4.04
CA ASP A 184 12.81 -27.89 -4.03
C ASP A 184 14.21 -27.70 -4.67
N ASP A 185 14.69 -26.46 -4.71
CA ASP A 185 15.93 -26.11 -5.40
C ASP A 185 17.16 -26.45 -4.54
N SER A 186 16.99 -26.48 -3.22
CA SER A 186 18.02 -26.94 -2.27
C SER A 186 18.31 -28.43 -2.44
N ALA A 187 17.31 -29.29 -2.67
CA ALA A 187 17.55 -30.69 -2.97
C ALA A 187 18.35 -30.92 -4.27
N ILE A 188 18.18 -30.05 -5.27
CA ILE A 188 18.99 -30.08 -6.51
C ILE A 188 20.42 -29.64 -6.22
N ALA A 189 20.57 -28.57 -5.42
CA ALA A 189 21.87 -28.06 -4.99
C ALA A 189 22.66 -29.12 -4.21
N GLU A 190 22.04 -29.79 -3.25
CA GLU A 190 22.60 -30.90 -2.47
C GLU A 190 23.07 -32.06 -3.37
N TRP A 191 22.22 -32.49 -4.31
CA TRP A 191 22.57 -33.56 -5.24
C TRP A 191 23.74 -33.19 -6.16
N PHE A 192 23.84 -31.91 -6.55
CA PHE A 192 24.94 -31.42 -7.37
C PHE A 192 26.24 -31.22 -6.57
N GLY A 193 26.16 -31.18 -5.23
CA GLY A 193 27.29 -30.95 -4.33
C GLY A 193 27.51 -29.49 -3.94
N ILE A 194 26.49 -28.63 -4.04
CA ILE A 194 26.51 -27.26 -3.53
C ILE A 194 26.19 -27.32 -2.03
N PRO A 195 27.10 -26.89 -1.14
CA PRO A 195 26.82 -26.81 0.29
C PRO A 195 25.62 -25.88 0.57
N MET A 196 24.82 -26.21 1.57
CA MET A 196 23.66 -25.42 1.98
C MET A 196 23.82 -24.96 3.43
N ARG A 197 23.57 -23.67 3.67
CA ARG A 197 23.51 -23.07 5.01
C ARG A 197 22.08 -22.70 5.36
N ILE A 198 21.66 -23.13 6.55
CA ILE A 198 20.38 -22.71 7.11
C ILE A 198 20.51 -21.34 7.76
N ILE A 199 19.53 -20.47 7.53
CA ILE A 199 19.25 -19.31 8.37
C ILE A 199 17.87 -19.46 8.99
N HIS A 200 17.63 -18.75 10.09
CA HIS A 200 16.33 -18.79 10.75
C HIS A 200 15.23 -18.19 9.85
N GLY A 201 14.22 -19.00 9.52
CA GLY A 201 13.04 -18.54 8.81
C GLY A 201 12.09 -17.72 9.69
N THR A 202 10.85 -17.52 9.24
CA THR A 202 9.79 -16.95 10.09
C THR A 202 8.51 -17.76 9.95
N SER A 203 7.81 -17.98 11.05
CA SER A 203 6.49 -18.63 11.09
C SER A 203 5.48 -17.93 10.18
N ASP A 204 5.68 -16.63 9.97
CA ASP A 204 4.78 -15.77 9.22
C ASP A 204 4.90 -15.95 7.70
N ASN A 205 6.03 -16.48 7.22
CA ASN A 205 6.31 -16.73 5.80
C ASN A 205 5.62 -18.02 5.32
N ILE A 206 4.32 -18.11 5.60
CA ILE A 206 3.47 -19.26 5.28
C ILE A 206 3.33 -19.44 3.77
N LYS A 207 3.23 -20.70 3.34
CA LYS A 207 2.94 -21.06 1.95
C LYS A 207 1.49 -21.45 1.80
N ILE A 208 0.73 -20.64 1.08
CA ILE A 208 -0.66 -20.95 0.75
C ILE A 208 -0.69 -22.20 -0.13
N THR A 209 -1.22 -23.29 0.40
CA THR A 209 -1.22 -24.63 -0.22
C THR A 209 -2.60 -25.25 -0.25
N ARG A 210 -3.44 -24.99 0.75
CA ARG A 210 -4.80 -25.49 0.93
C ARG A 210 -5.81 -24.33 1.05
N PRO A 211 -7.12 -24.59 0.89
CA PRO A 211 -8.15 -23.57 1.12
C PRO A 211 -8.07 -22.93 2.52
N GLU A 212 -7.94 -23.71 3.59
CA GLU A 212 -7.78 -23.21 4.96
C GLU A 212 -6.56 -22.28 5.18
N ASP A 213 -5.52 -22.37 4.34
CA ASP A 213 -4.38 -21.45 4.41
C ASP A 213 -4.76 -20.02 4.00
N PHE A 214 -5.81 -19.84 3.19
CA PHE A 214 -6.31 -18.51 2.86
C PHE A 214 -6.94 -17.82 4.07
N GLU A 215 -7.69 -18.54 4.91
CA GLU A 215 -8.29 -17.96 6.12
C GLU A 215 -7.20 -17.52 7.11
N THR A 216 -6.16 -18.35 7.25
CA THR A 216 -4.97 -18.03 8.03
C THR A 216 -4.26 -16.79 7.47
N ALA A 217 -4.09 -16.73 6.14
CA ALA A 217 -3.49 -15.57 5.49
C ALA A 217 -4.31 -14.29 5.66
N HIS A 218 -5.65 -14.36 5.56
CA HIS A 218 -6.52 -13.19 5.80
C HIS A 218 -6.38 -12.69 7.25
N SER A 219 -6.37 -13.61 8.21
CA SER A 219 -6.18 -13.27 9.63
C SER A 219 -4.82 -12.62 9.88
N TYR A 220 -3.76 -13.12 9.23
CA TYR A 220 -2.43 -12.54 9.32
C TYR A 220 -2.37 -11.13 8.70
N LEU A 221 -2.99 -10.95 7.53
CA LEU A 221 -3.10 -9.64 6.89
C LEU A 221 -3.87 -8.66 7.80
N GLN A 222 -4.98 -9.08 8.39
CA GLN A 222 -5.76 -8.27 9.32
C GLN A 222 -4.94 -7.79 10.52
N LYS A 223 -4.17 -8.69 11.15
CA LYS A 223 -3.26 -8.35 12.26
C LYS A 223 -2.19 -7.34 11.83
N LYS A 224 -1.58 -7.50 10.65
CA LYS A 224 -0.64 -6.51 10.10
C LYS A 224 -1.30 -5.19 9.72
N THR A 225 -2.60 -5.20 9.39
CA THR A 225 -3.36 -3.99 9.05
C THR A 225 -4.05 -3.34 10.24
N GLN A 226 -3.91 -3.87 11.47
CA GLN A 226 -4.28 -3.16 12.72
C GLN A 226 -3.28 -2.02 13.02
N ILE A 227 -2.90 -1.28 11.97
CA ILE A 227 -2.26 0.02 12.08
C ILE A 227 -3.41 0.97 12.42
N PHE A 228 -3.45 1.51 13.63
CA PHE A 228 -4.33 2.64 13.90
C PHE A 228 -3.87 3.77 13.00
N PRO A 229 -4.67 4.17 11.99
CA PRO A 229 -4.25 5.26 11.14
C PRO A 229 -4.09 6.51 12.03
N ASP A 230 -3.05 7.29 11.79
CA ASP A 230 -2.88 8.59 12.42
C ASP A 230 -3.98 9.54 11.90
N ILE A 231 -5.04 9.67 12.69
CA ILE A 231 -6.20 10.53 12.40
C ILE A 231 -6.03 11.82 13.19
N ARG A 232 -5.95 12.93 12.47
CA ARG A 232 -5.78 14.25 13.07
C ARG A 232 -6.95 15.15 12.68
N THR A 233 -7.44 15.91 13.66
CA THR A 233 -8.53 16.85 13.49
C THR A 233 -8.02 18.26 13.76
N GLY A 234 -8.29 19.16 12.83
CA GLY A 234 -7.97 20.57 12.96
C GLY A 234 -9.23 21.42 12.90
N ASN A 235 -9.18 22.56 13.57
CA ASN A 235 -10.25 23.56 13.56
C ASN A 235 -9.69 24.88 13.04
N GLY A 236 -10.51 25.62 12.31
CA GLY A 236 -10.22 26.97 11.88
C GLY A 236 -11.43 27.87 12.10
N TYR A 237 -11.17 29.11 12.46
CA TYR A 237 -12.17 30.15 12.67
C TYR A 237 -11.70 31.41 11.99
N ASP A 238 -12.55 32.01 11.15
CA ASP A 238 -12.26 33.28 10.50
C ASP A 238 -13.50 34.19 10.54
N VAL A 239 -13.26 35.51 10.48
CA VAL A 239 -14.30 36.53 10.53
C VAL A 239 -13.94 37.72 9.65
N HIS A 240 -14.86 38.11 8.77
CA HIS A 240 -14.72 39.33 7.96
C HIS A 240 -15.89 40.27 8.19
N SER A 241 -15.58 41.56 8.34
CA SER A 241 -16.58 42.62 8.38
C SER A 241 -17.15 42.89 6.99
N PHE A 242 -18.38 43.36 6.90
CA PHE A 242 -18.94 43.83 5.63
C PHE A 242 -18.44 45.23 5.24
N GLU A 243 -18.40 45.48 3.93
CA GLU A 243 -18.27 46.81 3.31
C GLU A 243 -19.16 46.91 2.05
N ASP A 244 -19.25 48.09 1.46
CA ASP A 244 -20.07 48.31 0.26
C ASP A 244 -19.62 47.44 -0.91
N GLY A 245 -20.57 46.79 -1.57
CA GLY A 245 -20.33 45.86 -2.68
C GLY A 245 -21.62 45.26 -3.23
N ASP A 246 -21.49 44.27 -4.10
CA ASP A 246 -22.60 43.65 -4.83
C ASP A 246 -22.65 42.11 -4.70
N HIS A 247 -21.68 41.52 -4.00
CA HIS A 247 -21.65 40.09 -3.68
C HIS A 247 -20.74 39.76 -2.50
N VAL A 248 -20.99 38.60 -1.88
CA VAL A 248 -20.03 37.91 -1.00
C VAL A 248 -19.46 36.69 -1.71
N ILE A 249 -18.23 36.29 -1.37
CA ILE A 249 -17.63 35.06 -1.84
C ILE A 249 -17.55 34.10 -0.66
N LEU A 250 -18.17 32.94 -0.78
CA LEU A 250 -18.18 31.90 0.26
C LEU A 250 -17.99 30.53 -0.40
N CYS A 251 -17.06 29.73 0.13
CA CYS A 251 -16.71 28.41 -0.41
C CYS A 251 -16.38 28.45 -1.92
N GLY A 252 -15.79 29.55 -2.39
CA GLY A 252 -15.42 29.84 -3.77
C GLY A 252 -16.57 30.25 -4.69
N ILE A 253 -17.77 30.51 -4.14
CA ILE A 253 -18.99 30.87 -4.88
C ILE A 253 -19.35 32.34 -4.62
N LYS A 254 -19.59 33.09 -5.70
CA LYS A 254 -20.14 34.46 -5.62
C LYS A 254 -21.64 34.40 -5.33
N ILE A 255 -22.07 35.00 -4.22
CA ILE A 255 -23.46 35.11 -3.80
C ILE A 255 -23.89 36.58 -3.90
N PRO A 256 -24.90 36.90 -4.74
CA PRO A 256 -25.43 38.25 -4.84
C PRO A 256 -25.89 38.79 -3.48
N PHE A 257 -25.34 39.94 -3.08
CA PHE A 257 -25.65 40.59 -1.82
C PHE A 257 -25.25 42.07 -1.88
N HIS A 258 -26.02 42.96 -1.28
CA HIS A 258 -25.77 44.42 -1.31
C HIS A 258 -24.51 44.87 -0.53
N LYS A 259 -23.68 43.92 -0.06
CA LYS A 259 -22.40 44.14 0.62
C LYS A 259 -21.41 43.06 0.18
N LYS A 260 -20.13 43.33 0.38
CA LYS A 260 -19.04 42.35 0.24
C LYS A 260 -18.27 42.19 1.55
N LEU A 261 -17.45 41.15 1.65
CA LEU A 261 -16.56 40.96 2.79
C LEU A 261 -15.29 41.79 2.59
N LYS A 262 -14.93 42.54 3.63
CA LYS A 262 -13.69 43.29 3.72
C LYS A 262 -12.58 42.36 4.18
N GLY A 263 -11.53 42.25 3.40
CA GLY A 263 -10.37 41.43 3.73
C GLY A 263 -9.27 41.58 2.69
N HIS A 264 -8.15 40.89 2.94
CA HIS A 264 -7.16 40.61 1.91
C HIS A 264 -7.70 39.48 1.01
N SER A 265 -7.06 39.23 -0.16
CA SER A 265 -7.52 38.24 -1.14
C SER A 265 -8.92 38.54 -1.73
N ASP A 266 -9.69 37.51 -2.09
CA ASP A 266 -11.12 37.56 -2.43
C ASP A 266 -12.05 37.47 -1.19
N ALA A 267 -11.46 37.55 0.02
CA ALA A 267 -12.13 37.64 1.33
C ALA A 267 -13.13 36.50 1.64
N ASP A 268 -12.85 35.29 1.15
CA ASP A 268 -13.66 34.11 1.39
C ASP A 268 -13.41 33.53 2.79
N VAL A 269 -14.19 34.02 3.76
CA VAL A 269 -14.12 33.61 5.17
C VAL A 269 -14.23 32.09 5.36
N ALA A 270 -14.98 31.40 4.48
CA ALA A 270 -15.19 29.96 4.59
C ALA A 270 -13.94 29.17 4.17
N LEU A 271 -13.34 29.56 3.05
CA LEU A 271 -12.11 28.93 2.57
C LEU A 271 -10.91 29.26 3.46
N HIS A 272 -10.88 30.45 4.06
CA HIS A 272 -9.85 30.80 5.03
C HIS A 272 -9.93 29.90 6.27
N ALA A 273 -11.11 29.82 6.92
CA ALA A 273 -11.30 28.93 8.06
C ALA A 273 -10.98 27.47 7.71
N LEU A 274 -11.38 27.00 6.51
CA LEU A 274 -11.05 25.64 6.06
C LEU A 274 -9.54 25.43 5.88
N THR A 275 -8.82 26.43 5.37
CA THR A 275 -7.37 26.34 5.17
C THR A 275 -6.67 26.19 6.52
N ASP A 276 -7.03 26.99 7.51
CA ASP A 276 -6.48 26.87 8.88
C ASP A 276 -6.82 25.53 9.51
N ALA A 277 -8.05 25.04 9.35
CA ALA A 277 -8.45 23.72 9.83
C ALA A 277 -7.57 22.59 9.22
N ILE A 278 -7.20 22.71 7.94
CA ILE A 278 -6.30 21.75 7.28
C ILE A 278 -4.87 21.88 7.80
N LEU A 279 -4.33 23.11 7.89
CA LEU A 279 -2.97 23.36 8.39
C LEU A 279 -2.78 22.87 9.84
N ALA A 280 -3.79 23.05 10.69
CA ALA A 280 -3.80 22.61 12.07
C ALA A 280 -3.58 21.09 12.20
N THR A 281 -3.98 20.28 11.21
CA THR A 281 -3.76 18.83 11.24
C THR A 281 -2.28 18.42 11.14
N GLN A 282 -1.39 19.34 10.76
CA GLN A 282 0.06 19.14 10.75
C GLN A 282 0.79 20.07 11.72
N GLY A 283 0.07 20.82 12.56
CA GLY A 283 0.69 21.87 13.38
C GLY A 283 1.43 22.91 12.52
N ALA A 284 0.98 23.12 11.28
CA ALA A 284 1.70 23.86 10.26
C ALA A 284 1.51 25.39 10.38
N GLY A 285 1.05 25.89 11.53
CA GLY A 285 0.64 27.30 11.68
C GLY A 285 -0.72 27.58 11.04
N ASP A 286 -0.92 28.82 10.60
CA ASP A 286 -2.15 29.35 10.00
C ASP A 286 -1.88 30.01 8.63
N ILE A 287 -2.92 30.53 7.98
CA ILE A 287 -2.79 31.29 6.72
C ILE A 287 -1.76 32.42 6.85
N GLY A 288 -1.76 33.15 7.96
CA GLY A 288 -0.88 34.30 8.18
C GLY A 288 0.59 33.92 8.21
N THR A 289 0.92 32.70 8.65
CA THR A 289 2.29 32.14 8.60
C THR A 289 2.84 32.08 7.17
N TYR A 290 2.01 31.67 6.20
CA TYR A 290 2.46 31.47 4.81
C TYR A 290 2.14 32.65 3.90
N PHE A 291 1.11 33.42 4.23
CA PHE A 291 0.57 34.51 3.43
C PHE A 291 0.37 35.75 4.30
N PRO A 292 1.46 36.43 4.70
CA PRO A 292 1.35 37.58 5.60
C PRO A 292 0.51 38.70 4.95
N PRO A 293 -0.47 39.28 5.66
CA PRO A 293 -1.37 40.31 5.11
C PRO A 293 -0.63 41.61 4.73
N SER A 294 0.58 41.81 5.27
CA SER A 294 1.46 42.94 4.93
C SER A 294 2.05 42.85 3.52
N ASP A 295 2.04 41.67 2.89
CA ASP A 295 2.61 41.47 1.57
C ASP A 295 1.58 41.87 0.47
N PRO A 296 1.87 42.90 -0.34
CA PRO A 296 0.94 43.41 -1.35
C PRO A 296 0.55 42.38 -2.41
N GLN A 297 1.36 41.34 -2.63
CA GLN A 297 1.12 40.36 -3.70
C GLN A 297 -0.17 39.53 -3.49
N TRP A 298 -0.65 39.44 -2.24
CA TRP A 298 -1.85 38.68 -1.90
C TRP A 298 -3.15 39.49 -1.99
N LYS A 299 -3.06 40.79 -2.28
CA LYS A 299 -4.23 41.65 -2.48
C LYS A 299 -4.99 41.19 -3.73
N ASN A 300 -6.28 40.87 -3.57
CA ASN A 300 -7.15 40.30 -4.62
C ASN A 300 -6.73 38.91 -5.15
N ALA A 301 -5.78 38.22 -4.52
CA ALA A 301 -5.49 36.83 -4.85
C ALA A 301 -6.70 35.95 -4.53
N SER A 302 -6.89 34.84 -5.23
CA SER A 302 -7.99 33.93 -4.88
C SER A 302 -7.64 33.09 -3.65
N SER A 303 -8.56 32.98 -2.69
CA SER A 303 -8.40 32.13 -1.50
C SER A 303 -8.16 30.65 -1.83
N LYS A 304 -8.52 30.22 -3.06
CA LYS A 304 -8.19 28.90 -3.60
C LYS A 304 -6.67 28.63 -3.60
N ILE A 305 -5.83 29.66 -3.69
CA ILE A 305 -4.36 29.55 -3.65
C ILE A 305 -3.92 29.10 -2.25
N PHE A 306 -4.46 29.71 -1.20
CA PHE A 306 -4.13 29.37 0.18
C PHE A 306 -4.56 27.93 0.51
N LEU A 307 -5.79 27.57 0.12
CA LEU A 307 -6.29 26.21 0.27
C LEU A 307 -5.40 25.19 -0.46
N ARG A 308 -5.00 25.48 -1.71
CA ARG A 308 -4.09 24.60 -2.48
C ARG A 308 -2.72 24.43 -1.81
N HIS A 309 -2.22 25.46 -1.15
CA HIS A 309 -0.98 25.37 -0.39
C HIS A 309 -1.11 24.42 0.80
N ALA A 310 -2.16 24.57 1.61
CA ALA A 310 -2.45 23.66 2.72
C ALA A 310 -2.67 22.21 2.25
N LEU A 311 -3.39 22.01 1.13
CA LEU A 311 -3.52 20.70 0.48
C LEU A 311 -2.16 20.13 0.05
N GLY A 312 -1.25 20.97 -0.43
CA GLY A 312 0.12 20.60 -0.76
C GLY A 312 0.89 20.06 0.43
N ILE A 313 0.82 20.74 1.58
CA ILE A 313 1.47 20.33 2.83
C ILE A 313 0.97 18.96 3.28
N ILE A 314 -0.36 18.77 3.41
CA ILE A 314 -0.89 17.48 3.85
C ILE A 314 -0.58 16.37 2.85
N LYS A 315 -0.55 16.67 1.55
CA LYS A 315 -0.22 15.70 0.50
C LYS A 315 1.24 15.27 0.55
N GLN A 316 2.17 16.19 0.84
CA GLN A 316 3.59 15.89 1.06
C GLN A 316 3.78 14.96 2.27
N ALA A 317 2.97 15.14 3.31
CA ALA A 317 2.91 14.24 4.46
C ALA A 317 2.12 12.93 4.21
N GLY A 318 1.63 12.69 2.98
CA GLY A 318 0.85 11.50 2.61
C GLY A 318 -0.61 11.51 3.09
N GLY A 319 -1.07 12.62 3.65
CA GLY A 319 -2.40 12.80 4.22
C GLY A 319 -3.53 12.74 3.18
N ARG A 320 -4.70 12.27 3.64
CA ARG A 320 -5.95 12.21 2.87
C ARG A 320 -7.10 12.76 3.69
N ILE A 321 -7.89 13.66 3.11
CA ILE A 321 -9.07 14.22 3.77
C ILE A 321 -10.08 13.10 4.06
N ALA A 322 -10.42 12.91 5.33
CA ALA A 322 -11.46 11.99 5.76
C ALA A 322 -12.84 12.63 5.58
N ASN A 323 -13.01 13.85 6.10
CA ASN A 323 -14.17 14.70 5.92
C ASN A 323 -13.84 16.14 6.32
N ILE A 324 -14.67 17.08 5.87
CA ILE A 324 -14.69 18.46 6.33
C ILE A 324 -16.10 18.86 6.74
N ASP A 325 -16.17 19.82 7.65
CA ASP A 325 -17.40 20.47 8.07
C ASP A 325 -17.16 21.98 8.14
N ILE A 326 -18.07 22.76 7.55
CA ILE A 326 -18.02 24.23 7.55
C ILE A 326 -19.35 24.74 8.10
N THR A 327 -19.31 25.60 9.11
CA THR A 327 -20.48 26.29 9.65
C THR A 327 -20.32 27.79 9.42
N LEU A 328 -21.19 28.34 8.56
CA LEU A 328 -21.29 29.76 8.30
C LEU A 328 -22.26 30.42 9.29
N ILE A 329 -21.79 31.44 10.01
CA ILE A 329 -22.57 32.16 11.01
C ILE A 329 -22.86 33.55 10.45
N ALA A 330 -24.09 33.78 10.01
CA ALA A 330 -24.51 35.01 9.33
C ALA A 330 -26.02 35.24 9.46
N GLU A 331 -26.44 36.49 9.67
CA GLU A 331 -27.85 36.87 9.56
C GLU A 331 -28.32 36.89 8.10
N LYS A 332 -27.47 37.40 7.20
CA LYS A 332 -27.68 37.45 5.75
C LYS A 332 -26.31 37.37 5.04
N PRO A 333 -26.23 36.91 3.78
CA PRO A 333 -27.33 36.34 2.97
C PRO A 333 -27.73 34.93 3.40
N LYS A 334 -28.87 34.43 2.90
CA LYS A 334 -29.28 33.04 3.11
C LYS A 334 -28.35 32.10 2.35
N ILE A 335 -27.73 31.16 3.05
CA ILE A 335 -26.75 30.21 2.48
C ILE A 335 -27.42 28.99 1.83
N VAL A 336 -28.56 28.54 2.34
CA VAL A 336 -29.24 27.31 1.90
C VAL A 336 -29.40 27.20 0.37
N PRO A 337 -29.80 28.25 -0.38
CA PRO A 337 -29.93 28.16 -1.85
C PRO A 337 -28.63 27.85 -2.58
N TYR A 338 -27.47 28.13 -1.97
CA TYR A 338 -26.15 27.99 -2.57
C TYR A 338 -25.39 26.75 -2.09
N ARG A 339 -25.94 25.99 -1.14
CA ARG A 339 -25.25 24.86 -0.52
C ARG A 339 -24.75 23.83 -1.54
N ASN A 340 -25.58 23.45 -2.51
CA ASN A 340 -25.22 22.42 -3.49
C ASN A 340 -24.04 22.85 -4.38
N ILE A 341 -24.08 24.09 -4.91
CA ILE A 341 -23.00 24.61 -5.75
C ILE A 341 -21.70 24.84 -4.96
N MET A 342 -21.81 25.20 -3.67
CA MET A 342 -20.64 25.26 -2.78
C MET A 342 -20.03 23.88 -2.57
N THR A 343 -20.85 22.86 -2.31
CA THR A 343 -20.40 21.47 -2.17
C THR A 343 -19.69 21.00 -3.44
N GLU A 344 -20.27 21.21 -4.62
CA GLU A 344 -19.66 20.85 -5.90
C GLU A 344 -18.31 21.55 -6.13
N ASN A 345 -18.21 22.84 -5.81
CA ASN A 345 -16.94 23.55 -5.92
C ASN A 345 -15.89 23.02 -4.93
N LEU A 346 -16.28 22.68 -3.69
CA LEU A 346 -15.38 22.04 -2.72
C LEU A 346 -14.96 20.63 -3.14
N MET A 347 -15.86 19.82 -3.73
CA MET A 347 -15.49 18.51 -4.28
C MET A 347 -14.35 18.64 -5.29
N ASN A 348 -14.46 19.61 -6.19
CA ASN A 348 -13.45 19.87 -7.22
C ASN A 348 -12.14 20.41 -6.63
N LEU A 349 -12.20 21.31 -5.64
CA LEU A 349 -11.01 21.88 -5.02
C LEU A 349 -10.24 20.86 -4.16
N LEU A 350 -10.96 20.05 -3.40
CA LEU A 350 -10.41 19.10 -2.43
C LEU A 350 -10.19 17.71 -3.03
N THR A 351 -10.77 17.43 -4.19
CA THR A 351 -10.78 16.10 -4.84
C THR A 351 -11.37 15.02 -3.91
N ILE A 352 -12.50 15.33 -3.28
CA ILE A 352 -13.26 14.40 -2.41
C ILE A 352 -14.72 14.32 -2.81
N SER A 353 -15.40 13.25 -2.37
CA SER A 353 -16.81 13.03 -2.65
C SER A 353 -17.74 13.89 -1.79
N ALA A 354 -18.96 14.12 -2.27
CA ALA A 354 -19.95 14.98 -1.61
C ALA A 354 -20.29 14.53 -0.18
N ASP A 355 -20.32 13.22 0.10
CA ASP A 355 -20.59 12.65 1.42
C ASP A 355 -19.53 12.99 2.48
N ARG A 356 -18.39 13.53 2.05
CA ARG A 356 -17.29 13.96 2.93
C ARG A 356 -17.30 15.47 3.19
N ILE A 357 -18.28 16.19 2.67
CA ILE A 357 -18.40 17.65 2.79
C ILE A 357 -19.72 17.99 3.46
N SER A 358 -19.63 18.66 4.62
CA SER A 358 -20.79 19.25 5.30
C SER A 358 -20.69 20.77 5.29
N ILE A 359 -21.74 21.45 4.82
CA ILE A 359 -21.85 22.92 4.86
C ILE A 359 -23.14 23.28 5.59
N LYS A 360 -22.98 23.85 6.78
CA LYS A 360 -24.06 24.33 7.65
C LYS A 360 -24.10 25.85 7.64
N ALA A 361 -25.26 26.39 7.96
CA ALA A 361 -25.42 27.81 8.19
C ALA A 361 -26.36 28.04 9.36
N THR A 362 -26.07 29.04 10.17
CA THR A 362 -26.92 29.48 11.28
C THR A 362 -26.89 30.99 11.38
N THR A 363 -27.99 31.57 11.86
CA THR A 363 -28.06 32.95 12.34
C THR A 363 -27.37 33.04 13.70
N ASN A 364 -27.11 34.27 14.17
CA ASN A 364 -26.64 34.53 15.53
C ASN A 364 -27.76 35.12 16.39
N GLU A 365 -29.01 34.86 16.01
CA GLU A 365 -30.24 35.33 16.66
C GLU A 365 -30.25 36.84 16.92
N GLN A 366 -29.74 37.65 15.98
CA GLN A 366 -29.61 39.11 16.13
C GLN A 366 -28.73 39.57 17.30
N LEU A 367 -27.93 38.66 17.90
CA LEU A 367 -26.99 38.96 18.96
C LEU A 367 -25.58 39.23 18.41
N GLY A 368 -24.84 40.13 19.08
CA GLY A 368 -23.45 40.43 18.74
C GLY A 368 -23.25 41.10 17.37
N PHE A 369 -21.99 41.18 16.92
CA PHE A 369 -21.63 41.84 15.65
C PHE A 369 -22.24 41.13 14.43
N ILE A 370 -22.30 39.80 14.46
CA ILE A 370 -22.95 39.01 13.41
C ILE A 370 -24.45 39.33 13.38
N GLY A 371 -25.10 39.34 14.55
CA GLY A 371 -26.51 39.66 14.70
C GLY A 371 -26.90 41.06 14.24
N ARG A 372 -26.00 42.04 14.40
CA ARG A 372 -26.16 43.40 13.86
C ARG A 372 -25.85 43.52 12.37
N GLY A 373 -25.45 42.43 11.70
CA GLY A 373 -25.10 42.42 10.28
C GLY A 373 -23.82 43.19 9.97
N GLU A 374 -22.85 43.16 10.88
CA GLU A 374 -21.54 43.80 10.74
C GLU A 374 -20.53 42.92 9.98
N GLY A 375 -20.78 41.61 9.89
CA GLY A 375 -19.89 40.67 9.20
C GLY A 375 -20.42 39.24 9.13
N ILE A 376 -19.58 38.33 8.64
CA ILE A 376 -19.81 36.88 8.61
C ILE A 376 -18.63 36.21 9.33
N ALA A 377 -18.92 35.19 10.14
CA ALA A 377 -17.90 34.28 10.66
C ALA A 377 -18.05 32.88 10.05
N ALA A 378 -16.95 32.16 9.94
CA ALA A 378 -16.93 30.76 9.57
C ALA A 378 -16.16 29.95 10.60
N LEU A 379 -16.72 28.80 10.96
CA LEU A 379 -16.02 27.74 11.68
C LEU A 379 -15.82 26.57 10.73
N ALA A 380 -14.62 26.03 10.64
CA ALA A 380 -14.35 24.84 9.85
C ALA A 380 -13.63 23.78 10.70
N THR A 381 -13.97 22.52 10.47
CA THR A 381 -13.29 21.36 11.03
C THR A 381 -12.86 20.46 9.88
N ALA A 382 -11.60 20.02 9.89
CA ALA A 382 -11.06 19.10 8.91
C ALA A 382 -10.44 17.89 9.62
N THR A 383 -10.83 16.69 9.20
CA THR A 383 -10.22 15.45 9.67
C THR A 383 -9.38 14.87 8.54
N ILE A 384 -8.10 14.61 8.80
CA ILE A 384 -7.16 14.05 7.83
C ILE A 384 -6.60 12.73 8.36
N VAL A 385 -6.49 11.75 7.48
CA VAL A 385 -5.86 10.45 7.75
C VAL A 385 -4.46 10.46 7.16
N TYR A 386 -3.46 10.19 7.99
CA TYR A 386 -2.05 10.08 7.60
C TYR A 386 -1.56 8.62 7.60
N PRO A 387 -0.55 8.29 6.77
CA PRO A 387 0.14 7.01 6.88
C PRO A 387 0.97 6.97 8.16
N GLY A 388 0.85 5.88 8.93
CA GLY A 388 1.62 5.69 10.17
C GLY A 388 0.77 5.22 11.34
N GLU A 389 1.42 5.04 12.48
CA GLU A 389 0.82 4.69 13.77
C GLU A 389 0.69 5.95 14.65
N ILE A 390 -0.31 5.99 15.53
CA ILE A 390 -0.38 7.00 16.58
C ILE A 390 0.81 6.77 17.53
N PRO A 391 1.73 7.74 17.71
CA PRO A 391 2.83 7.61 18.66
C PRO A 391 2.29 7.31 20.06
N ALA A 392 2.93 6.36 20.76
CA ALA A 392 2.56 5.94 22.11
C ALA A 392 2.71 7.05 23.16
#